data_AF-A0A8A2VKQ2-F1
#
_entry.id   AF-A0A8A2VKQ2-F1
#
_cell.length_a   1.000
_cell.length_b   1.000
_cell.length_c   1.000
_cell.angle_alpha   90.00
_cell.angle_beta   90.00
_cell.angle_gamma   90.00
#
_symmetry.space_group_name_H-M   'P 1'
#
loop_
_entity.id
_entity.type
_entity.pdbx_description
1 polymer ?
#
loop_
_entity_poly.entity_id
_entity_poly.type
_entity_poly.pdbx_seq_one_letter_code
_entity_poly.pdbx_strand_id
1 'polypeptide(L)' 'MSLEPARVGECDTPLCDGAAETITPVGYVCEGCAAEIAAEYEQARERDEVSR' A
#
# COMPACT_ATOMS: atom_id res chain seq x y z
N MET A 1 -23.98 -12.06 -14.17
CA MET A 1 -23.04 -11.30 -13.31
C MET A 1 -21.73 -11.29 -14.06
N SER A 2 -21.43 -10.20 -14.77
CA SER A 2 -20.16 -10.05 -15.46
C SER A 2 -19.09 -9.81 -14.40
N LEU A 3 -18.17 -10.77 -14.24
CA LEU A 3 -16.94 -10.56 -13.50
C LEU A 3 -16.04 -9.72 -14.41
N GLU A 4 -16.20 -8.40 -14.37
CA GLU A 4 -15.18 -7.52 -14.93
C GLU A 4 -13.85 -7.89 -14.25
N PRO A 5 -12.78 -8.19 -14.99
CA PRO A 5 -11.49 -8.45 -14.38
C PRO A 5 -11.14 -7.20 -13.56
N ALA A 6 -10.80 -7.38 -12.27
CA ALA A 6 -10.24 -6.32 -11.43
C ALA A 6 -9.19 -5.59 -12.28
N ARG A 7 -9.42 -4.30 -12.54
CA ARG A 7 -8.72 -3.61 -13.61
C ARG A 7 -7.25 -3.64 -13.22
N VAL A 8 -6.44 -4.29 -14.06
CA VAL A 8 -4.99 -4.35 -13.86
C VAL A 8 -4.50 -2.90 -13.80
N GLY A 9 -4.17 -2.41 -12.60
CA GLY A 9 -3.78 -1.03 -12.36
C GLY A 9 -4.64 -0.23 -11.39
N GLU A 10 -5.60 -0.80 -10.66
CA GLU A 10 -6.26 -0.12 -9.52
C GLU A 10 -5.51 -0.40 -8.21
N CYS A 11 -5.40 0.62 -7.35
CA CYS A 11 -4.76 0.52 -6.04
C CYS A 11 -5.45 -0.56 -5.18
N ASP A 12 -4.69 -1.51 -4.66
CA ASP A 12 -5.20 -2.54 -3.75
C ASP A 12 -5.67 -1.96 -2.39
N THR A 13 -5.37 -0.70 -2.10
CA THR A 13 -5.80 -0.05 -0.86
C THR A 13 -7.33 0.19 -0.89
N PRO A 14 -8.09 -0.34 0.09
CA PRO A 14 -9.53 -0.11 0.16
C PRO A 14 -9.84 1.39 0.22
N LEU A 15 -10.85 1.83 -0.53
CA LEU A 15 -11.25 3.24 -0.64
C LEU A 15 -10.23 4.16 -1.32
N CYS A 16 -9.17 3.61 -1.92
CA CYS A 16 -8.27 4.36 -2.76
C CYS A 16 -8.65 4.16 -4.23
N ASP A 17 -9.12 5.21 -4.88
CA ASP A 17 -9.39 5.21 -6.32
C ASP A 17 -8.14 5.52 -7.17
N GLY A 18 -6.95 5.41 -6.57
CA GLY A 18 -5.67 5.67 -7.23
C GLY A 18 -5.27 4.58 -8.21
N ALA A 19 -4.44 4.92 -9.19
CA ALA A 19 -3.82 3.92 -10.05
C ALA A 19 -2.68 3.23 -9.30
N ALA A 20 -2.64 1.89 -9.34
CA ALA A 20 -1.54 1.14 -8.77
C ALA A 20 -0.29 1.24 -9.66
N GLU A 21 0.81 1.65 -9.05
CA GLU A 21 2.07 1.95 -9.72
C GLU A 21 3.27 1.30 -9.02
N THR A 22 3.12 0.93 -7.74
CA THR A 22 4.20 0.43 -6.89
C THR A 22 3.83 -0.90 -6.22
N ILE A 23 4.71 -1.89 -6.31
CA ILE A 23 4.59 -3.15 -5.56
C ILE A 23 5.15 -2.95 -4.16
N THR A 24 4.34 -3.17 -3.14
CA THR A 24 4.71 -3.11 -1.72
C THR A 24 4.51 -4.48 -1.05
N PRO A 25 5.03 -4.70 0.17
CA PRO A 25 4.80 -5.94 0.90
C PRO A 25 3.31 -6.24 1.21
N VAL A 26 2.45 -5.22 1.17
CA VAL A 26 1.02 -5.36 1.47
C VAL A 26 0.15 -5.47 0.22
N GLY A 27 0.69 -5.22 -0.98
CA GLY A 27 -0.06 -5.25 -2.24
C GLY A 27 0.50 -4.32 -3.31
N TYR A 28 -0.20 -4.25 -4.45
CA TYR A 28 0.10 -3.33 -5.54
C TYR A 28 -0.73 -2.05 -5.37
N VAL A 29 -0.06 -0.96 -5.04
CA VAL A 29 -0.70 0.28 -4.59
C VAL A 29 -0.18 1.49 -5.36
N CYS A 30 -0.88 2.62 -5.24
CA CYS A 30 -0.43 3.90 -5.80
C CYS A 30 0.78 4.46 -5.02
N GLU A 31 1.47 5.44 -5.60
CA GLU A 31 2.65 6.08 -4.97
C GLU A 31 2.33 6.65 -3.58
N GLY A 32 1.16 7.27 -3.40
CA GLY A 32 0.75 7.86 -2.12
C GLY A 32 0.57 6.83 -1.01
N CYS A 33 -0.13 5.73 -1.29
CA CYS A 33 -0.28 4.64 -0.34
C CYS A 33 1.05 3.95 -0.06
N ALA A 34 1.91 3.77 -1.07
CA ALA A 34 3.25 3.22 -0.88
C ALA A 34 4.11 4.07 0.06
N ALA A 35 4.04 5.40 -0.05
CA ALA A 35 4.75 6.32 0.83
C ALA A 35 4.25 6.24 2.28
N GLU A 36 2.94 6.15 2.49
CA GLU A 36 2.35 5.98 3.82
C GLU A 36 2.79 4.66 4.47
N ILE A 37 2.73 3.55 3.71
CA ILE A 37 3.21 2.25 4.17
C ILE A 37 4.69 2.34 4.58
N ALA A 38 5.54 2.95 3.75
CA ALA A 38 6.96 3.09 4.05
C ALA A 38 7.20 3.88 5.36
N ALA A 39 6.45 4.97 5.56
CA ALA A 39 6.54 5.77 6.78
C ALA A 39 6.09 4.99 8.03
N GLU A 40 5.02 4.19 7.94
CA GLU A 40 4.57 3.34 9.04
C GLU A 40 5.60 2.26 9.40
N TYR A 41 6.25 1.66 8.40
CA TYR A 41 7.33 0.69 8.63
C TYR A 41 8.55 1.33 9.31
N GLU A 42 8.90 2.56 8.94
CA GLU A 42 9.99 3.29 9.58
C GLU A 42 9.68 3.62 11.03
N GLN A 43 8.49 4.16 11.31
CA GLN A 43 8.03 4.43 12.66
C GLN A 43 7.94 3.17 13.52
N ALA A 44 7.51 2.04 12.94
CA ALA A 44 7.49 0.76 13.64
C ALA A 44 8.90 0.29 14.04
N ARG A 45 9.90 0.49 13.18
CA ARG A 45 11.31 0.19 13.49
C ARG A 45 11.82 1.04 14.65
N GLU A 46 11.59 2.35 14.60
CA GLU A 46 12.03 3.26 15.66
C GLU A 46 11.39 2.91 17.01
N ARG A 47 10.10 2.54 17.03
CA ARG A 47 9.41 2.08 18.24
C ARG A 47 10.02 0.81 18.84
N ASP A 48 10.37 -0.16 18.00
CA ASP A 48 11.00 -1.40 18.45
C ASP A 48 12.43 -1.17 18.94
N GLU A 49 13.17 -0.23 18.36
CA GLU A 49 14.52 0.16 18.80
C GLU A 49 14.50 0.90 20.15
N VAL A 50 13.52 1.78 20.38
CA VAL A 50 13.36 2.50 21.66
C VAL A 50 12.89 1.57 22.78
N SER A 51 12.19 0.49 22.44
CA SER A 51 11.64 -0.44 23.43
C SER A 51 12.61 -1.55 23.88
N ARG A 52 13.87 -1.52 23.40
CA ARG A 52 14.90 -2.54 23.66
C ARG A 52 15.95 -2.11 24.68
#